data_AF-R5MCI4-F1
#
_entry.id   AF-R5MCI4-F1
#
_cell.length_a   1.000
_cell.length_b   1.000
_cell.length_c   1.000
_cell.angle_alpha   90.00
_cell.angle_beta   90.00
_cell.angle_gamma   90.00
#
_symmetry.space_group_name_H-M   'P 1'
#
loop_
_entity.id
_entity.type
_entity.pdbx_description
1 polymer ?
#
loop_
_entity_poly.entity_id
_entity_poly.type
_entity_poly.pdbx_seq_one_letter_code
_entity_poly.pdbx_strand_id
1 'polypeptide(L)'
;MKIRLTLIITVLLFFTGIKVYPQTGRYVLSGQVTDGDGKLLPGANVELASVGDSMTVRRAATGNDGSFEFSAVSAGDYELTVTYVGCDDYRNRIKVNSDKRLGNIRMKTLTKMLDEVTVMARYTDVKLTGETVIRVAGNPLAKGQTFLNFLKNVRNLDVTDKSIKVQGRDNTLFYLDDRRISFDQLKALSPSMISRIEVVPQADASYGINATGGVVKVYLRETGGLLGSLSFYGQADKYGYVDGSPRLNLLYSKGKFSISNMLRVCPYSHYTIKNKQDNGDGQEPTVNDAVNRDRAFEDNLSLRYAFNKTDRIDVYGGAYLLKEKYSNNSVTGADNLIYHNDKRLQSYSVGLHLRKGFGNDGSFVQLLAEYSKNKDRNNENYDYNGYADPAHEDADMDMVSVKPQMYWQINKIMRLTAGALVCLHGRPSQ
;
A
#
# COMPACT_ATOMS: atom_id res chain seq x y z
N MET A 1 11.79 -63.60 -68.43
CA MET A 1 11.78 -63.66 -66.96
C MET A 1 12.93 -62.89 -66.29
N LYS A 2 13.39 -61.75 -66.88
CA LYS A 2 14.51 -60.93 -66.34
C LYS A 2 14.10 -59.53 -65.84
N ILE A 3 12.84 -59.12 -66.02
CA ILE A 3 12.36 -57.76 -65.66
C ILE A 3 11.70 -57.70 -64.26
N ARG A 4 11.26 -58.84 -63.70
CA ARG A 4 10.64 -58.87 -62.36
C ARG A 4 11.64 -58.81 -61.19
N LEU A 5 12.90 -59.19 -61.40
CA LEU A 5 13.92 -59.14 -60.34
C LEU A 5 14.53 -57.75 -60.19
N THR A 6 14.68 -57.00 -61.29
CA THR A 6 15.21 -55.63 -61.29
C THR A 6 14.27 -54.66 -60.58
N LEU A 7 12.96 -54.83 -60.75
CA LEU A 7 11.94 -53.95 -60.15
C LEU A 7 11.83 -54.13 -58.62
N ILE A 8 12.13 -55.32 -58.09
CA ILE A 8 12.17 -55.58 -56.64
C ILE A 8 13.44 -54.98 -56.01
N ILE A 9 14.59 -55.01 -56.71
CA ILE A 9 15.82 -54.37 -56.22
C ILE A 9 15.72 -52.83 -56.23
N THR A 10 15.02 -52.24 -57.21
CA THR A 10 14.84 -50.78 -57.27
C THR A 10 13.87 -50.25 -56.22
N VAL A 11 12.84 -51.04 -55.84
CA VAL A 11 11.92 -50.67 -54.75
C VAL A 11 12.56 -50.89 -53.37
N LEU A 12 13.43 -51.89 -53.21
CA LEU A 12 14.14 -52.12 -51.94
C LEU A 12 15.25 -51.07 -51.67
N LEU A 13 15.83 -50.47 -52.72
CA LEU A 13 16.81 -49.38 -52.59
C LEU A 13 16.18 -48.00 -52.28
N PHE A 14 14.87 -47.85 -52.42
CA PHE A 14 14.16 -46.60 -52.11
C PHE A 14 13.66 -46.54 -50.65
N PHE A 15 13.82 -47.64 -49.89
CA PHE A 15 13.40 -47.75 -48.49
C PHE A 15 14.53 -47.65 -47.46
N THR A 16 15.78 -47.39 -47.87
CA THR A 16 16.83 -46.97 -46.94
C THR A 16 16.63 -45.49 -46.63
N GLY A 17 15.79 -45.23 -45.64
CA GLY A 17 15.52 -43.90 -45.13
C GLY A 17 16.80 -43.14 -44.79
N ILE A 18 16.96 -41.97 -45.39
CA ILE A 18 17.94 -40.98 -44.95
C ILE A 18 17.54 -40.59 -43.53
N LYS A 19 18.26 -41.13 -42.54
CA LYS A 19 18.27 -40.61 -41.17
C LYS A 19 18.94 -39.24 -41.24
N VAL A 20 18.16 -38.19 -41.52
CA VAL A 20 18.59 -36.83 -41.25
C VAL A 20 18.63 -36.72 -39.73
N TYR A 21 19.82 -36.85 -39.15
CA TYR A 21 20.05 -36.38 -37.80
C TYR A 21 19.94 -34.86 -37.87
N PRO A 22 18.93 -34.20 -37.27
CA PRO A 22 19.08 -32.79 -36.98
C PRO A 22 20.37 -32.68 -36.16
N GLN A 23 21.35 -31.93 -36.67
CA GLN A 23 22.48 -31.53 -35.87
C GLN A 23 21.91 -30.59 -34.81
N THR A 24 21.45 -31.14 -33.67
CA THR A 24 21.19 -30.36 -32.48
C THR A 24 22.53 -29.86 -31.99
N GLY A 25 22.99 -28.76 -32.58
CA GLY A 25 24.16 -28.03 -32.12
C GLY A 25 23.93 -27.70 -30.65
N ARG A 26 24.78 -28.27 -29.80
CA ARG A 26 24.88 -27.97 -28.39
C ARG A 26 25.99 -26.94 -28.25
N TYR A 27 25.61 -25.72 -27.96
CA TYR A 27 26.52 -24.58 -27.91
C TYR A 27 26.81 -24.16 -26.47
N VAL A 28 27.92 -23.45 -26.30
CA VAL A 28 28.32 -22.81 -25.05
C VAL A 28 28.00 -21.33 -25.12
N LEU A 29 27.28 -20.83 -24.13
CA LEU A 29 27.00 -19.41 -23.94
C LEU A 29 27.72 -18.94 -22.67
N SER A 30 28.58 -17.94 -22.77
CA SER A 30 29.26 -17.38 -21.60
C SER A 30 29.34 -15.86 -21.62
N GLY A 31 29.58 -15.27 -20.45
CA GLY A 31 29.71 -13.83 -20.29
C GLY A 31 30.25 -13.47 -18.92
N GLN A 32 30.43 -12.17 -18.69
CA GLN A 32 30.85 -11.60 -17.41
C GLN A 32 29.87 -10.50 -17.01
N VAL A 33 29.58 -10.36 -15.71
CA VAL A 33 28.65 -9.36 -15.19
C VAL A 33 29.39 -8.36 -14.31
N THR A 34 29.21 -7.07 -14.60
CA THR A 34 29.75 -5.96 -13.80
C THR A 34 28.68 -4.96 -13.39
N ASP A 35 28.96 -4.16 -12.38
CA ASP A 35 28.12 -3.02 -12.01
C ASP A 35 28.35 -1.79 -12.90
N GLY A 36 27.65 -0.70 -12.56
CA GLY A 36 27.75 0.59 -13.20
C GLY A 36 29.13 1.24 -13.13
N ASP A 37 30.01 0.82 -12.23
CA ASP A 37 31.38 1.36 -12.06
C ASP A 37 32.46 0.41 -12.62
N GLY A 38 32.05 -0.72 -13.20
CA GLY A 38 32.93 -1.72 -13.79
C GLY A 38 33.47 -2.75 -12.80
N LYS A 39 32.93 -2.80 -11.57
CA LYS A 39 33.26 -3.81 -10.57
C LYS A 39 32.57 -5.14 -10.90
N LEU A 40 33.30 -6.25 -10.77
CA LEU A 40 32.78 -7.60 -10.99
C LEU A 40 31.67 -7.93 -9.97
N LEU A 41 30.58 -8.54 -10.43
CA LEU A 41 29.44 -8.92 -9.61
C LEU A 41 29.37 -10.44 -9.40
N PRO A 42 29.99 -10.98 -8.33
CA PRO A 42 29.88 -12.38 -7.99
C PRO A 42 28.52 -12.71 -7.35
N GLY A 43 27.94 -13.86 -7.70
CA GLY A 43 26.65 -14.32 -7.21
C GLY A 43 25.42 -13.71 -7.90
N ALA A 44 25.59 -13.07 -9.05
CA ALA A 44 24.46 -12.62 -9.89
C ALA A 44 23.73 -13.79 -10.52
N ASN A 45 22.40 -13.77 -10.40
CA ASN A 45 21.56 -14.82 -10.94
C ASN A 45 21.25 -14.53 -12.40
N VAL A 46 21.73 -15.40 -13.27
CA VAL A 46 21.59 -15.36 -14.72
C VAL A 46 20.60 -16.43 -15.12
N GLU A 47 19.51 -16.03 -15.76
CA GLU A 47 18.46 -16.90 -16.29
C GLU A 47 18.43 -16.83 -17.81
N LEU A 48 18.33 -17.98 -18.46
CA LEU A 48 18.19 -18.11 -19.90
C LEU A 48 16.92 -18.92 -20.21
N ALA A 49 15.90 -18.25 -20.75
CA ALA A 49 14.59 -18.84 -21.07
C ALA A 49 14.38 -18.91 -22.59
N SER A 50 13.96 -20.05 -23.12
CA SER A 50 13.62 -20.19 -24.55
C SER A 50 12.32 -19.45 -24.90
N VAL A 51 12.29 -18.83 -26.07
CA VAL A 51 11.11 -18.11 -26.59
C VAL A 51 10.33 -19.05 -27.52
N GLY A 52 9.26 -19.69 -27.02
CA GLY A 52 8.40 -20.61 -27.80
C GLY A 52 7.65 -21.66 -26.97
N ASP A 53 7.00 -22.63 -27.63
CA ASP A 53 6.06 -23.61 -27.03
C ASP A 53 6.68 -24.58 -25.99
N SER A 54 8.00 -24.68 -25.94
CA SER A 54 8.70 -25.44 -24.90
C SER A 54 9.52 -24.45 -24.05
N MET A 55 9.02 -24.14 -22.86
CA MET A 55 9.65 -23.24 -21.90
C MET A 55 10.80 -23.97 -21.18
N THR A 56 11.97 -24.02 -21.80
CA THR A 56 13.20 -24.47 -21.13
C THR A 56 13.85 -23.28 -20.45
N VAL A 57 13.93 -23.33 -19.12
CA VAL A 57 14.60 -22.31 -18.30
C VAL A 57 15.89 -22.88 -17.74
N ARG A 58 16.99 -22.19 -17.95
CA ARG A 58 18.31 -22.51 -17.37
C ARG A 58 18.74 -21.38 -16.45
N ARG A 59 19.37 -21.72 -15.33
CA ARG A 59 19.85 -20.75 -14.34
C ARG A 59 21.32 -21.03 -14.01
N ALA A 60 22.08 -19.96 -13.85
CA ALA A 60 23.46 -19.98 -13.43
C ALA A 60 23.69 -18.81 -12.47
N ALA A 61 24.65 -18.95 -11.55
CA ALA A 61 25.15 -17.85 -10.75
C ALA A 61 26.53 -17.45 -11.25
N THR A 62 26.87 -16.17 -11.21
CA THR A 62 28.21 -15.72 -11.57
C THR A 62 29.25 -16.13 -10.52
N GLY A 63 30.44 -16.52 -10.97
CA GLY A 63 31.59 -16.84 -10.12
C GLY A 63 32.23 -15.61 -9.47
N ASN A 64 33.31 -15.82 -8.72
CA ASN A 64 34.05 -14.76 -8.01
C ASN A 64 34.62 -13.67 -8.94
N ASP A 65 34.86 -14.02 -10.19
CA ASP A 65 35.31 -13.13 -11.26
C ASP A 65 34.16 -12.54 -12.08
N GLY A 66 32.90 -12.68 -11.62
CA GLY A 66 31.70 -12.22 -12.32
C GLY A 66 31.34 -13.04 -13.56
N SER A 67 32.04 -14.14 -13.86
CA SER A 67 31.79 -14.95 -15.06
C SER A 67 30.63 -15.93 -14.89
N PHE A 68 29.90 -16.22 -15.97
CA PHE A 68 28.91 -17.31 -16.02
C PHE A 68 29.05 -18.10 -17.33
N GLU A 69 28.61 -19.36 -17.29
CA GLU A 69 28.56 -20.23 -18.45
C GLU A 69 27.30 -21.11 -18.44
N PHE A 70 26.66 -21.24 -19.60
CA PHE A 70 25.69 -22.28 -19.92
C PHE A 70 26.26 -23.21 -20.98
N SER A 71 26.50 -24.46 -20.62
CA SER A 71 26.95 -25.49 -21.56
C SER A 71 25.75 -26.24 -22.17
N ALA A 72 25.94 -26.80 -23.37
CA ALA A 72 24.94 -27.60 -24.07
C ALA A 72 23.59 -26.90 -24.33
N VAL A 73 23.62 -25.63 -24.74
CA VAL A 73 22.45 -24.84 -25.13
C VAL A 73 22.05 -25.19 -26.56
N SER A 74 20.78 -25.55 -26.78
CA SER A 74 20.27 -25.86 -28.12
C SER A 74 20.16 -24.60 -28.97
N ALA A 75 20.31 -24.73 -30.29
CA ALA A 75 20.03 -23.63 -31.23
C ALA A 75 18.60 -23.08 -31.03
N GLY A 76 18.45 -21.75 -30.95
CA GLY A 76 17.15 -21.12 -30.73
C GLY A 76 17.22 -19.65 -30.30
N ASP A 77 16.06 -19.04 -30.11
CA ASP A 77 15.92 -17.70 -29.58
C ASP A 77 15.61 -17.76 -28.07
N TYR A 78 16.32 -16.95 -27.29
CA TYR A 78 16.24 -16.94 -25.84
C TYR A 78 16.13 -15.52 -25.29
N GLU A 79 15.54 -15.38 -24.11
CA GLU A 79 15.62 -14.20 -23.28
C GLU A 79 16.61 -14.46 -22.13
N LEU A 80 17.65 -13.64 -22.05
CA LEU A 80 18.60 -13.61 -20.95
C LEU A 80 18.15 -12.57 -19.93
N THR A 81 17.98 -12.98 -18.69
CA THR A 81 17.69 -12.09 -17.56
C THR A 81 18.80 -12.20 -16.53
N VAL A 82 19.37 -11.07 -16.11
CA VAL A 82 20.37 -11.02 -15.03
C VAL A 82 19.81 -10.19 -13.89
N THR A 83 19.85 -10.76 -12.68
CA THR A 83 19.36 -10.14 -11.45
C THR A 83 20.47 -10.11 -10.41
N TYR A 84 20.61 -8.97 -9.74
CA TYR A 84 21.59 -8.78 -8.67
C TYR A 84 21.05 -7.79 -7.65
N VAL A 85 21.28 -8.06 -6.36
CA VAL A 85 20.82 -7.20 -5.27
C VAL A 85 21.46 -5.82 -5.42
N GLY A 86 20.63 -4.77 -5.43
CA GLY A 86 21.11 -3.38 -5.56
C GLY A 86 21.32 -2.90 -7.00
N CYS A 87 20.90 -3.67 -8.01
CA CYS A 87 20.93 -3.28 -9.42
C CYS A 87 19.55 -3.46 -10.08
N ASP A 88 19.30 -2.72 -11.17
CA ASP A 88 18.14 -2.96 -12.05
C ASP A 88 18.31 -4.29 -12.81
N ASP A 89 17.20 -5.02 -13.01
CA ASP A 89 17.17 -6.23 -13.83
C ASP A 89 17.65 -5.94 -15.26
N TYR A 90 18.62 -6.70 -15.73
CA TYR A 90 19.07 -6.64 -17.11
C TYR A 90 18.34 -7.71 -17.94
N ARG A 91 17.72 -7.32 -19.06
CA ARG A 91 17.05 -8.25 -19.99
C ARG A 91 17.54 -8.05 -21.41
N ASN A 92 17.86 -9.13 -22.11
CA ASN A 92 18.28 -9.08 -23.50
C ASN A 92 17.85 -10.33 -24.28
N ARG A 93 17.36 -10.15 -25.50
CA ARG A 93 17.02 -11.26 -26.39
C ARG A 93 18.25 -11.69 -27.18
N ILE A 94 18.56 -12.97 -27.14
CA ILE A 94 19.73 -13.55 -27.80
C ILE A 94 19.34 -14.72 -28.69
N LYS A 95 19.86 -14.72 -29.91
CA LYS A 95 19.84 -15.88 -30.80
C LYS A 95 21.11 -16.70 -30.60
N VAL A 96 20.93 -18.01 -30.38
CA VAL A 96 22.00 -19.01 -30.22
C VAL A 96 22.01 -19.91 -31.45
N ASN A 97 23.08 -19.84 -32.24
CA ASN A 97 23.33 -20.65 -33.44
C ASN A 97 24.79 -21.10 -33.57
N SER A 98 25.64 -20.68 -32.62
CA SER A 98 27.04 -21.05 -32.45
C SER A 98 27.41 -20.81 -30.98
N ASP A 99 28.60 -21.27 -30.57
CA ASP A 99 29.18 -20.83 -29.30
C ASP A 99 29.26 -19.29 -29.29
N LYS A 100 28.86 -18.69 -28.18
CA LYS A 100 28.68 -17.24 -28.09
C LYS A 100 29.18 -16.71 -26.76
N ARG A 101 30.10 -15.75 -26.84
CA ARG A 101 30.54 -14.95 -25.70
C ARG A 101 29.82 -13.61 -25.74
N LEU A 102 29.02 -13.33 -24.72
CA LEU A 102 28.24 -12.09 -24.60
C LEU A 102 29.07 -10.88 -24.14
N GLY A 103 30.33 -11.11 -23.77
CA GLY A 103 31.21 -10.06 -23.26
C GLY A 103 30.77 -9.60 -21.88
N ASN A 104 31.01 -8.31 -21.59
CA ASN A 104 30.66 -7.71 -20.32
C ASN A 104 29.21 -7.18 -20.31
N ILE A 105 28.39 -7.72 -19.42
CA ILE A 105 27.02 -7.30 -19.14
C ILE A 105 27.08 -6.31 -17.98
N ARG A 106 26.94 -5.01 -18.29
CA ARG A 106 26.95 -3.93 -17.30
C ARG A 106 25.55 -3.72 -16.73
N MET A 107 25.38 -4.04 -15.46
CA MET A 107 24.15 -3.75 -14.71
C MET A 107 24.11 -2.29 -14.25
N LYS A 108 22.92 -1.70 -14.22
CA LYS A 108 22.74 -0.35 -13.66
C LYS A 108 22.56 -0.44 -12.15
N THR A 109 23.46 0.16 -11.39
CA THR A 109 23.34 0.29 -9.94
C THR A 109 22.11 1.14 -9.60
N LEU A 110 21.38 0.80 -8.54
CA LEU A 110 20.25 1.56 -8.01
C LEU A 110 20.72 2.88 -7.34
N THR A 111 21.36 3.79 -8.08
CA THR A 111 21.88 5.08 -7.58
C THR A 111 20.78 6.00 -7.05
N LYS A 112 19.55 5.85 -7.56
CA LYS A 112 18.39 6.67 -7.18
C LYS A 112 18.06 6.59 -5.69
N MET A 113 18.26 5.43 -5.05
CA MET A 113 17.99 5.26 -3.62
C MET A 113 18.93 6.08 -2.73
N LEU A 114 20.22 6.21 -3.09
CA LEU A 114 21.19 6.97 -2.27
C LEU A 114 20.97 8.49 -2.34
N ASP A 115 20.59 9.00 -3.52
CA ASP A 115 20.22 10.40 -3.69
C ASP A 115 18.94 10.75 -2.92
N GLU A 116 17.93 9.90 -2.98
CA GLU A 116 16.67 10.07 -2.23
C GLU A 116 16.93 10.07 -0.72
N VAL A 117 17.76 9.16 -0.20
CA VAL A 117 18.14 9.13 1.22
C VAL A 117 18.88 10.42 1.63
N THR A 118 19.81 10.89 0.82
CA THR A 118 20.59 12.13 1.09
C THR A 118 19.69 13.35 1.10
N VAL A 119 18.77 13.45 0.14
CA VAL A 119 17.79 14.53 0.08
C VAL A 119 16.87 14.46 1.30
N MET A 120 16.38 13.28 1.69
CA MET A 120 15.49 13.13 2.85
C MET A 120 16.19 13.54 4.15
N ALA A 121 17.46 13.21 4.33
CA ALA A 121 18.24 13.57 5.52
C ALA A 121 18.31 15.09 5.75
N ARG A 122 18.34 15.92 4.69
CA ARG A 122 18.36 17.39 4.79
C ARG A 122 17.05 18.00 5.30
N TYR A 123 15.95 17.22 5.25
CA TYR A 123 14.63 17.63 5.69
C TYR A 123 14.19 16.89 6.96
N THR A 124 15.05 16.05 7.53
CA THR A 124 14.74 15.21 8.67
C THR A 124 15.56 15.65 9.88
N ASP A 125 14.89 15.85 11.00
CA ASP A 125 15.50 16.09 12.30
C ASP A 125 15.13 14.93 13.24
N VAL A 126 16.12 14.34 13.92
CA VAL A 126 15.91 13.23 14.85
C VAL A 126 16.21 13.73 16.25
N LYS A 127 15.19 13.76 17.09
CA LYS A 127 15.35 14.17 18.49
C LYS A 127 16.05 13.07 19.28
N LEU A 128 16.73 13.47 20.36
CA LEU A 128 17.36 12.55 21.32
C LEU A 128 16.39 11.54 21.93
N THR A 129 15.10 11.88 21.96
CA THR A 129 14.02 11.01 22.45
C THR A 129 13.55 9.97 21.43
N GLY A 130 14.17 9.91 20.24
CA GLY A 130 13.82 8.98 19.16
C GLY A 130 12.70 9.45 18.23
N GLU A 131 12.08 10.60 18.52
CA GLU A 131 11.11 11.22 17.60
C GLU A 131 11.79 11.73 16.34
N THR A 132 11.19 11.47 15.19
CA THR A 132 11.67 11.97 13.89
C THR A 132 10.72 13.03 13.36
N VAL A 133 11.22 14.23 13.08
CA VAL A 133 10.47 15.31 12.45
C VAL A 133 10.92 15.46 11.01
N ILE A 134 10.03 15.29 10.05
CA ILE A 134 10.35 15.44 8.62
C ILE A 134 9.58 16.63 8.06
N ARG A 135 10.30 17.62 7.54
CA ARG A 135 9.71 18.75 6.82
C ARG A 135 9.29 18.29 5.42
N VAL A 136 7.99 18.37 5.14
CA VAL A 136 7.42 17.99 3.83
C VAL A 136 7.38 19.20 2.89
N ALA A 137 7.03 20.37 3.42
CA ALA A 137 7.02 21.60 2.64
C ALA A 137 8.42 21.93 2.10
N GLY A 138 8.51 22.08 0.77
CA GLY A 138 9.77 22.35 0.07
C GLY A 138 10.65 21.12 -0.15
N ASN A 139 10.28 19.93 0.35
CA ASN A 139 11.03 18.71 0.08
C ASN A 139 10.80 18.27 -1.38
N PRO A 140 11.84 18.16 -2.21
CA PRO A 140 11.68 17.79 -3.61
C PRO A 140 11.15 16.36 -3.79
N LEU A 141 11.37 15.48 -2.80
CA LEU A 141 10.79 14.13 -2.81
C LEU A 141 9.28 14.19 -2.64
N ALA A 142 8.71 15.18 -1.95
CA ALA A 142 7.26 15.29 -1.80
C ALA A 142 6.54 15.68 -3.11
N LYS A 143 7.26 16.16 -4.12
CA LYS A 143 6.68 16.72 -5.34
C LYS A 143 6.21 15.62 -6.29
N GLY A 144 4.97 15.74 -6.77
CA GLY A 144 4.43 14.92 -7.86
C GLY A 144 4.09 13.48 -7.48
N GLN A 145 4.03 13.14 -6.19
CA GLN A 145 3.65 11.81 -5.73
C GLN A 145 2.57 11.84 -4.65
N THR A 146 2.00 10.66 -4.36
CA THR A 146 1.04 10.48 -3.25
C THR A 146 1.77 10.57 -1.91
N PHE A 147 1.03 10.90 -0.86
CA PHE A 147 1.62 10.97 0.48
C PHE A 147 2.11 9.61 0.98
N LEU A 148 1.43 8.52 0.64
CA LEU A 148 1.90 7.18 0.96
C LEU A 148 3.25 6.86 0.30
N ASN A 149 3.45 7.23 -0.97
CA ASN A 149 4.74 7.05 -1.64
C ASN A 149 5.83 7.97 -1.08
N PHE A 150 5.47 9.18 -0.65
CA PHE A 150 6.40 10.02 0.10
C PHE A 150 6.85 9.35 1.41
N LEU A 151 5.92 8.77 2.18
CA LEU A 151 6.21 8.10 3.45
C LEU A 151 7.10 6.85 3.28
N LYS A 152 7.08 6.17 2.12
CA LYS A 152 8.01 5.06 1.82
C LYS A 152 9.49 5.48 1.86
N ASN A 153 9.78 6.76 1.70
CA ASN A 153 11.14 7.31 1.78
C ASN A 153 11.57 7.66 3.21
N VAL A 154 10.67 7.55 4.19
CA VAL A 154 10.95 7.90 5.59
C VAL A 154 11.54 6.69 6.30
N ARG A 155 12.74 6.86 6.87
CA ARG A 155 13.38 5.81 7.66
C ARG A 155 12.52 5.42 8.86
N ASN A 156 12.58 4.15 9.23
CA ASN A 156 11.82 3.54 10.34
C ASN A 156 10.30 3.48 10.12
N LEU A 157 9.81 3.75 8.91
CA LEU A 157 8.43 3.46 8.51
C LEU A 157 8.41 2.32 7.49
N ASP A 158 7.67 1.26 7.80
CA ASP A 158 7.33 0.22 6.83
C ASP A 158 5.96 0.53 6.27
N VAL A 159 5.92 1.01 5.03
CA VAL A 159 4.71 1.55 4.40
C VAL A 159 4.21 0.62 3.30
N THR A 160 3.01 0.08 3.50
CA THR A 160 2.28 -0.71 2.52
C THR A 160 0.98 0.00 2.14
N ASP A 161 0.25 -0.52 1.15
CA ASP A 161 -1.04 0.05 0.75
C ASP A 161 -2.14 -0.14 1.80
N LYS A 162 -1.91 -1.03 2.77
CA LYS A 162 -2.85 -1.44 3.82
C LYS A 162 -2.47 -0.95 5.22
N SER A 163 -1.19 -0.70 5.48
CA SER A 163 -0.71 -0.32 6.81
C SER A 163 0.60 0.46 6.76
N ILE A 164 0.84 1.22 7.83
CA ILE A 164 2.14 1.79 8.16
C ILE A 164 2.56 1.20 9.49
N LYS A 165 3.77 0.66 9.57
CA LYS A 165 4.39 0.22 10.83
C LYS A 165 5.51 1.17 11.20
N VAL A 166 5.61 1.55 12.47
CA VAL A 166 6.76 2.31 12.98
C VAL A 166 7.73 1.34 13.62
N GLN A 167 8.96 1.27 13.10
CA GLN A 167 10.00 0.33 13.57
C GLN A 167 9.50 -1.13 13.60
N GLY A 168 8.77 -1.56 12.55
CA GLY A 168 8.20 -2.90 12.45
C GLY A 168 7.02 -3.20 13.36
N ARG A 169 6.57 -2.26 14.23
CA ARG A 169 5.46 -2.48 15.15
C ARG A 169 4.11 -2.25 14.49
N ASP A 170 3.19 -3.16 14.72
CA ASP A 170 1.80 -3.06 14.29
C ASP A 170 1.00 -2.07 15.14
N ASN A 171 -0.15 -1.64 14.60
CA ASN A 171 -1.10 -0.74 15.27
C ASN A 171 -0.58 0.69 15.48
N THR A 172 -0.02 1.27 14.41
CA THR A 172 0.35 2.69 14.34
C THR A 172 -0.90 3.59 14.39
N LEU A 173 -0.84 4.65 15.20
CA LEU A 173 -1.90 5.66 15.25
C LEU A 173 -1.58 6.85 14.33
N PHE A 174 -2.60 7.40 13.69
CA PHE A 174 -2.48 8.53 12.77
C PHE A 174 -3.19 9.76 13.32
N TYR A 175 -2.53 10.91 13.23
CA TYR A 175 -3.07 12.17 13.68
C TYR A 175 -2.89 13.27 12.63
N LEU A 176 -3.91 14.10 12.46
CA LEU A 176 -3.83 15.38 11.77
C LEU A 176 -3.83 16.47 12.83
N ASP A 177 -2.71 17.17 12.97
CA ASP A 177 -2.35 17.93 14.16
C ASP A 177 -2.45 17.04 15.42
N ASP A 178 -3.42 17.28 16.29
CA ASP A 178 -3.67 16.54 17.53
C ASP A 178 -5.00 15.75 17.49
N ARG A 179 -5.62 15.65 16.30
CA ARG A 179 -6.85 14.90 16.06
C ARG A 179 -6.57 13.55 15.42
N ARG A 180 -7.12 12.48 15.99
CA ARG A 180 -6.97 11.13 15.41
C ARG A 180 -7.69 11.08 14.07
N ILE A 181 -7.03 10.49 13.08
CA ILE A 181 -7.59 10.27 11.75
C ILE A 181 -7.46 8.79 11.36
N SER A 182 -8.29 8.34 10.42
CA SER A 182 -8.14 6.98 9.86
C SER A 182 -6.95 6.90 8.89
N PHE A 183 -6.51 5.68 8.59
CA PHE A 183 -5.47 5.46 7.59
C PHE A 183 -5.89 5.92 6.19
N ASP A 184 -7.17 5.78 5.83
CA ASP A 184 -7.69 6.26 4.54
C ASP A 184 -7.69 7.79 4.47
N GLN A 185 -8.00 8.46 5.59
CA GLN A 185 -7.90 9.91 5.68
C GLN A 185 -6.46 10.38 5.51
N LEU A 186 -5.50 9.70 6.15
CA LEU A 186 -4.08 9.97 6.00
C LEU A 186 -3.64 9.83 4.54
N LYS A 187 -4.01 8.72 3.88
CA LYS A 187 -3.69 8.43 2.47
C LYS A 187 -4.24 9.49 1.51
N ALA A 188 -5.38 10.09 1.85
CA ALA A 188 -6.01 11.12 1.02
C ALA A 188 -5.24 12.45 1.05
N LEU A 189 -4.47 12.74 2.11
CA LEU A 189 -3.74 14.01 2.22
C LEU A 189 -2.74 14.18 1.05
N SER A 190 -2.74 15.37 0.46
CA SER A 190 -1.73 15.74 -0.53
C SER A 190 -0.46 16.23 0.17
N PRO A 191 0.75 15.76 -0.22
CA PRO A 191 2.01 16.27 0.34
C PRO A 191 2.14 17.80 0.24
N SER A 192 1.52 18.42 -0.77
CA SER A 192 1.52 19.87 -0.97
C SER A 192 0.87 20.66 0.18
N MET A 193 -0.09 20.05 0.88
CA MET A 193 -0.83 20.63 2.02
C MET A 193 -0.07 20.48 3.34
N ILE A 194 0.94 19.61 3.40
CA ILE A 194 1.61 19.20 4.63
C ILE A 194 2.84 20.06 4.86
N SER A 195 2.97 20.62 6.06
CA SER A 195 4.17 21.35 6.47
C SER A 195 5.26 20.41 6.96
N ARG A 196 4.90 19.50 7.87
CA ARG A 196 5.79 18.49 8.43
C ARG A 196 5.02 17.27 8.90
N ILE A 197 5.75 16.18 9.11
CA ILE A 197 5.29 14.99 9.80
C ILE A 197 6.16 14.74 11.02
N GLU A 198 5.59 14.16 12.06
CA GLU A 198 6.31 13.73 13.25
C GLU A 198 6.02 12.25 13.48
N VAL A 199 7.08 11.44 13.50
CA VAL A 199 7.01 10.01 13.82
C VAL A 199 7.47 9.84 15.27
N VAL A 200 6.59 9.31 16.09
CA VAL A 200 6.81 9.06 17.52
C VAL A 200 6.82 7.54 17.73
N PRO A 201 8.00 6.90 17.87
CA PRO A 201 8.08 5.44 17.95
C PRO A 201 7.46 4.84 19.21
N GLN A 202 7.43 5.62 20.30
CA GLN A 202 6.83 5.22 21.58
C GLN A 202 5.74 6.21 21.93
N ALA A 203 4.50 5.75 21.84
CA ALA A 203 3.38 6.55 22.30
C ALA A 203 3.38 6.58 23.84
N ASP A 204 3.27 7.77 24.40
CA ASP A 204 3.06 7.93 25.84
C ASP A 204 1.58 7.64 26.22
N ALA A 205 1.27 7.70 27.52
CA ALA A 205 -0.06 7.45 28.04
C ALA A 205 -1.16 8.37 27.45
N SER A 206 -0.79 9.52 26.86
CA SER A 206 -1.76 10.46 26.29
C SER A 206 -2.44 9.94 25.01
N TYR A 207 -1.88 8.89 24.39
CA TYR A 207 -2.45 8.26 23.19
C TYR A 207 -3.38 7.07 23.50
N GLY A 208 -3.52 6.70 24.78
CA GLY A 208 -4.38 5.61 25.24
C GLY A 208 -3.74 4.22 25.19
N ILE A 209 -4.45 3.23 25.74
CA ILE A 209 -3.96 1.85 25.98
C ILE A 209 -3.64 1.10 24.68
N ASN A 210 -4.22 1.52 23.55
CA ASN A 210 -4.06 0.88 22.24
C ASN A 210 -2.91 1.47 21.40
N ALA A 211 -1.99 2.23 21.97
CA ALA A 211 -0.93 2.92 21.23
C ALA A 211 0.38 2.11 21.17
N THR A 212 0.30 0.84 20.76
CA THR A 212 1.45 -0.10 20.78
C THR A 212 2.40 0.07 19.58
N GLY A 213 1.92 0.61 18.46
CA GLY A 213 2.65 0.69 17.19
C GLY A 213 3.40 2.00 16.93
N GLY A 214 3.39 2.94 17.86
CA GLY A 214 3.86 4.31 17.64
C GLY A 214 2.80 5.20 16.98
N VAL A 215 3.18 6.45 16.70
CA VAL A 215 2.28 7.51 16.23
C VAL A 215 2.90 8.25 15.05
N VAL A 216 2.12 8.50 14.00
CA VAL A 216 2.46 9.41 12.91
C VAL A 216 1.53 10.60 12.96
N LYS A 217 2.08 11.77 13.26
CA LYS A 217 1.37 13.05 13.22
C LYS A 217 1.67 13.79 11.94
N VAL A 218 0.66 14.41 11.36
CA VAL A 218 0.75 15.21 10.15
C VAL A 218 0.30 16.62 10.47
N TYR A 219 1.09 17.62 10.12
CA TYR A 219 0.74 19.02 10.35
C TYR A 219 0.53 19.69 9.01
N LEU A 220 -0.60 20.38 8.85
CA LEU A 220 -0.92 21.13 7.64
C LEU A 220 -0.12 22.44 7.56
N ARG A 221 -0.13 23.04 6.38
CA ARG A 221 0.46 24.37 6.14
C ARG A 221 -0.48 25.48 6.58
N GLU A 222 0.08 26.46 7.26
CA GLU A 222 -0.64 27.67 7.68
C GLU A 222 -0.54 28.80 6.64
N THR A 223 0.23 28.60 5.57
CA THR A 223 0.43 29.56 4.48
C THR A 223 0.45 28.85 3.12
N GLY A 224 0.05 29.57 2.07
CA GLY A 224 0.09 29.05 0.70
C GLY A 224 -1.21 29.22 -0.10
N GLY A 225 -2.22 29.90 0.43
CA GLY A 225 -3.49 30.08 -0.26
C GLY A 225 -4.26 28.76 -0.36
N LEU A 226 -4.77 28.45 -1.56
CA LEU A 226 -5.49 27.22 -1.85
C LEU A 226 -4.51 26.10 -2.23
N LEU A 227 -4.52 25.02 -1.46
CA LEU A 227 -3.73 23.82 -1.66
C LEU A 227 -4.65 22.61 -1.60
N GLY A 228 -4.25 21.51 -2.25
CA GLY A 228 -4.96 20.25 -2.19
C GLY A 228 -5.09 19.54 -3.52
N SER A 229 -6.10 18.69 -3.63
CA SER A 229 -6.35 17.89 -4.81
C SER A 229 -7.84 17.59 -4.97
N LEU A 230 -8.29 17.61 -6.22
CA LEU A 230 -9.50 16.92 -6.64
C LEU A 230 -9.05 15.68 -7.41
N SER A 231 -9.57 14.52 -7.03
CA SER A 231 -9.18 13.25 -7.62
C SER A 231 -10.40 12.39 -7.86
N PHE A 232 -10.40 11.66 -8.96
CA PHE A 232 -11.44 10.71 -9.29
C PHE A 232 -10.81 9.34 -9.39
N TYR A 233 -11.27 8.43 -8.54
CA TYR A 233 -10.91 7.02 -8.63
C TYR A 233 -12.04 6.29 -9.34
N GLY A 234 -11.71 5.41 -10.26
CA GLY A 234 -12.67 4.55 -10.91
C GLY A 234 -12.04 3.21 -11.22
N GLN A 235 -12.77 2.14 -10.95
CA GLN A 235 -12.33 0.77 -11.20
C GLN A 235 -13.30 0.06 -12.14
N ALA A 236 -12.74 -0.79 -13.00
CA ALA A 236 -13.49 -1.75 -13.79
C ALA A 236 -12.78 -3.11 -13.73
N ASP A 237 -13.56 -4.18 -13.84
CA ASP A 237 -13.08 -5.55 -13.91
C ASP A 237 -13.73 -6.29 -15.11
N LYS A 238 -13.55 -7.61 -15.19
CA LYS A 238 -14.14 -8.45 -16.25
C LYS A 238 -15.68 -8.41 -16.26
N TYR A 239 -16.32 -8.07 -15.15
CA TYR A 239 -17.77 -7.99 -14.99
C TYR A 239 -18.33 -6.58 -15.25
N GLY A 240 -17.45 -5.57 -15.37
CA GLY A 240 -17.81 -4.23 -15.80
C GLY A 240 -17.32 -3.16 -14.85
N TYR A 241 -18.14 -2.12 -14.66
CA TYR A 241 -17.84 -1.03 -13.74
C TYR A 241 -17.95 -1.49 -12.28
N VAL A 242 -16.88 -1.30 -11.52
CA VAL A 242 -16.75 -1.73 -10.13
C VAL A 242 -17.12 -0.56 -9.22
N ASP A 243 -16.34 0.52 -9.24
CA ASP A 243 -16.58 1.65 -8.35
C ASP A 243 -16.19 3.00 -8.97
N GLY A 244 -16.69 4.05 -8.31
CA GLY A 244 -16.27 5.41 -8.54
C GLY A 244 -16.17 6.13 -7.22
N SER A 245 -15.08 6.85 -7.00
CA SER A 245 -14.89 7.60 -5.78
C SER A 245 -14.24 8.96 -6.07
N PRO A 246 -15.03 10.02 -6.31
CA PRO A 246 -14.51 11.38 -6.25
C PRO A 246 -14.03 11.70 -4.83
N ARG A 247 -12.87 12.34 -4.75
CA ARG A 247 -12.24 12.77 -3.51
C ARG A 247 -11.76 14.21 -3.66
N LEU A 248 -12.10 15.05 -2.70
CA LEU A 248 -11.63 16.41 -2.57
C LEU A 248 -10.82 16.50 -1.28
N ASN A 249 -9.58 16.96 -1.40
CA ASN A 249 -8.76 17.40 -0.29
C ASN A 249 -8.50 18.88 -0.50
N LEU A 250 -8.90 19.71 0.45
CA LEU A 250 -8.82 21.15 0.35
C LEU A 250 -8.13 21.70 1.60
N LEU A 251 -7.22 22.63 1.40
CA LEU A 251 -6.66 23.48 2.44
C LEU A 251 -6.56 24.89 1.88
N TYR A 252 -7.35 25.80 2.43
CA TYR A 252 -7.24 27.23 2.14
C TYR A 252 -6.71 27.94 3.37
N SER A 253 -5.56 28.61 3.25
CA SER A 253 -4.96 29.38 4.34
C SER A 253 -4.65 30.81 3.90
N LYS A 254 -5.27 31.79 4.57
CA LYS A 254 -5.04 33.22 4.35
C LYS A 254 -4.99 33.99 5.67
N GLY A 255 -3.84 34.60 5.95
CA GLY A 255 -3.61 35.34 7.17
C GLY A 255 -3.73 34.43 8.40
N LYS A 256 -4.71 34.72 9.26
CA LYS A 256 -4.97 33.97 10.49
C LYS A 256 -5.99 32.83 10.30
N PHE A 257 -6.61 32.73 9.13
CA PHE A 257 -7.69 31.79 8.86
C PHE A 257 -7.20 30.63 8.01
N SER A 258 -7.55 29.42 8.42
CA SER A 258 -7.38 28.21 7.63
C SER A 258 -8.68 27.41 7.58
N ILE A 259 -9.01 26.90 6.40
CA ILE A 259 -10.13 25.98 6.18
C ILE A 259 -9.54 24.73 5.55
N SER A 260 -9.80 23.56 6.13
CA SER A 260 -9.46 22.29 5.49
C SER A 260 -10.69 21.41 5.39
N ASN A 261 -10.86 20.76 4.26
CA ASN A 261 -11.91 19.79 4.07
C ASN A 261 -11.36 18.55 3.38
N MET A 262 -11.78 17.40 3.87
CA MET A 262 -11.57 16.13 3.19
C MET A 262 -12.92 15.49 2.95
N LEU A 263 -13.28 15.41 1.68
CA LEU A 263 -14.55 14.86 1.23
C LEU A 263 -14.26 13.66 0.32
N ARG A 264 -14.84 12.52 0.64
CA ARG A 264 -14.89 11.35 -0.23
C ARG A 264 -16.33 10.97 -0.44
N VAL A 265 -16.72 10.83 -1.69
CA VAL A 265 -18.00 10.22 -2.04
C VAL A 265 -17.70 8.94 -2.80
N CYS A 266 -18.47 7.89 -2.53
CA CYS A 266 -18.52 6.68 -3.30
C CYS A 266 -20.01 6.41 -3.57
N PRO A 267 -20.57 6.96 -4.66
CA PRO A 267 -22.00 6.84 -4.93
C PRO A 267 -22.41 5.40 -5.25
N TYR A 268 -21.46 4.61 -5.76
CA TYR A 268 -21.66 3.21 -6.12
C TYR A 268 -20.33 2.46 -6.09
N SER A 269 -20.36 1.25 -5.55
CA SER A 269 -19.31 0.26 -5.60
C SER A 269 -19.96 -1.13 -5.68
N HIS A 270 -19.37 -2.00 -6.50
CA HIS A 270 -19.83 -3.37 -6.74
C HIS A 270 -18.65 -4.30 -6.95
N TYR A 271 -18.48 -5.24 -6.03
CA TYR A 271 -17.45 -6.27 -6.08
C TYR A 271 -18.08 -7.65 -6.18
N THR A 272 -17.59 -8.47 -7.10
CA THR A 272 -17.93 -9.89 -7.19
C THR A 272 -16.70 -10.73 -6.82
N ILE A 273 -16.89 -11.70 -5.92
CA ILE A 273 -15.83 -12.60 -5.45
C ILE A 273 -16.28 -14.03 -5.76
N LYS A 274 -15.52 -14.73 -6.61
CA LYS A 274 -15.78 -16.13 -6.94
C LYS A 274 -14.55 -16.96 -6.61
N ASN A 275 -14.69 -17.87 -5.66
CA ASN A 275 -13.60 -18.72 -5.21
C ASN A 275 -14.05 -20.19 -5.17
N LYS A 276 -13.14 -21.09 -5.53
CA LYS A 276 -13.32 -22.54 -5.35
C LYS A 276 -12.22 -23.02 -4.40
N GLN A 277 -12.63 -23.62 -3.30
CA GLN A 277 -11.75 -24.19 -2.29
C GLN A 277 -11.83 -25.72 -2.38
N ASP A 278 -10.66 -26.35 -2.45
CA ASP A 278 -10.54 -27.81 -2.29
C ASP A 278 -10.54 -28.14 -0.80
N ASN A 279 -11.35 -29.13 -0.40
CA ASN A 279 -11.53 -29.53 1.00
C ASN A 279 -10.69 -30.77 1.38
N GLY A 280 -9.94 -31.32 0.42
CA GLY A 280 -9.09 -32.48 0.63
C GLY A 280 -9.62 -33.73 -0.08
N ASP A 281 -8.81 -34.79 -0.05
CA ASP A 281 -9.07 -36.01 -0.82
C ASP A 281 -10.41 -36.66 -0.43
N GLY A 282 -11.23 -36.96 -1.44
CA GLY A 282 -12.57 -37.52 -1.26
C GLY A 282 -13.65 -36.56 -0.76
N GLN A 283 -13.37 -35.27 -0.56
CA GLN A 283 -14.38 -34.27 -0.20
C GLN A 283 -14.80 -33.40 -1.39
N GLU A 284 -16.08 -33.08 -1.47
CA GLU A 284 -16.59 -32.14 -2.47
C GLU A 284 -16.02 -30.74 -2.23
N PRO A 285 -15.57 -30.03 -3.28
CA PRO A 285 -15.03 -28.69 -3.15
C PRO A 285 -16.11 -27.68 -2.78
N THR A 286 -15.74 -26.65 -2.02
CA THR A 286 -16.63 -25.53 -1.71
C THR A 286 -16.50 -24.44 -2.77
N VAL A 287 -17.62 -24.04 -3.35
CA VAL A 287 -17.70 -22.90 -4.29
C VAL A 287 -18.42 -21.75 -3.61
N ASN A 288 -17.77 -20.58 -3.57
CA ASN A 288 -18.36 -19.35 -3.07
C ASN A 288 -18.59 -18.37 -4.23
N ASP A 289 -19.79 -17.82 -4.31
CA ASP A 289 -20.15 -16.70 -5.19
C ASP A 289 -20.72 -15.57 -4.34
N ALA A 290 -19.89 -14.55 -4.11
CA ALA A 290 -20.23 -13.41 -3.29
C ALA A 290 -20.32 -12.13 -4.10
N VAL A 291 -21.25 -11.28 -3.70
CA VAL A 291 -21.45 -9.95 -4.25
C VAL A 291 -21.49 -8.97 -3.08
N ASN A 292 -20.64 -7.95 -3.14
CA ASN A 292 -20.75 -6.77 -2.27
C ASN A 292 -21.22 -5.57 -3.09
N ARG A 293 -22.09 -4.75 -2.51
CA ARG A 293 -22.49 -3.45 -3.05
C ARG A 293 -22.50 -2.43 -1.95
N ASP A 294 -21.75 -1.36 -2.11
CA ASP A 294 -21.67 -0.31 -1.11
C ASP A 294 -21.79 1.08 -1.72
N ARG A 295 -22.15 2.02 -0.86
CA ARG A 295 -22.06 3.45 -1.10
C ARG A 295 -21.63 4.12 0.18
N ALA A 296 -20.74 5.09 0.04
CA ALA A 296 -20.16 5.79 1.15
C ALA A 296 -20.15 7.31 0.93
N PHE A 297 -20.30 8.05 2.01
CA PHE A 297 -20.04 9.47 2.09
C PHE A 297 -19.17 9.72 3.31
N GLU A 298 -18.07 10.41 3.12
CA GLU A 298 -17.17 10.79 4.20
C GLU A 298 -16.81 12.26 4.04
N ASP A 299 -17.06 13.05 5.09
CA ASP A 299 -16.69 14.45 5.16
C ASP A 299 -15.92 14.71 6.46
N ASN A 300 -14.93 15.58 6.39
CA ASN A 300 -14.19 16.07 7.54
C ASN A 300 -13.78 17.51 7.29
N LEU A 301 -14.54 18.45 7.85
CA LEU A 301 -14.33 19.88 7.76
C LEU A 301 -13.63 20.41 9.02
N SER A 302 -12.68 21.31 8.83
CA SER A 302 -11.99 22.02 9.91
C SER A 302 -11.85 23.49 9.56
N LEU A 303 -12.15 24.34 10.53
CA LEU A 303 -11.94 25.77 10.50
C LEU A 303 -10.98 26.14 11.62
N ARG A 304 -9.91 26.85 11.31
CA ARG A 304 -8.90 27.31 12.26
C ARG A 304 -8.79 28.82 12.21
N TYR A 305 -8.70 29.43 13.39
CA TYR A 305 -8.25 30.79 13.58
C TYR A 305 -7.00 30.81 14.48
N ALA A 306 -5.86 31.19 13.90
CA ALA A 306 -4.59 31.33 14.59
C ALA A 306 -4.37 32.79 15.01
N PHE A 307 -4.41 33.07 16.31
CA PHE A 307 -4.16 34.43 16.83
C PHE A 307 -2.69 34.82 16.64
N ASN A 308 -1.80 33.85 16.86
CA ASN A 308 -0.35 33.93 16.66
C ASN A 308 0.20 32.51 16.37
N LYS A 309 1.51 32.29 16.47
CA LYS A 309 2.16 31.01 16.16
C LYS A 309 1.77 29.85 17.08
N THR A 310 1.18 30.12 18.24
CA THR A 310 0.87 29.10 19.26
C THR A 310 -0.59 29.14 19.67
N ASP A 311 -1.16 30.34 19.81
CA ASP A 311 -2.55 30.55 20.19
C ASP A 311 -3.47 30.32 19.01
N ARG A 312 -4.39 29.36 19.12
CA ARG A 312 -5.36 29.07 18.07
C ARG A 312 -6.65 28.46 18.62
N ILE A 313 -7.70 28.61 17.83
CA ILE A 313 -8.98 27.92 18.00
C ILE A 313 -9.29 27.19 16.71
N ASP A 314 -9.67 25.92 16.84
CA ASP A 314 -10.16 25.12 15.73
C ASP A 314 -11.56 24.60 16.05
N VAL A 315 -12.48 24.73 15.11
CA VAL A 315 -13.78 24.06 15.12
C VAL A 315 -13.79 23.08 13.97
N TYR A 316 -14.16 21.85 14.25
CA TYR A 316 -14.13 20.79 13.26
C TYR A 316 -15.28 19.83 13.43
N GLY A 317 -15.56 19.07 12.39
CA GLY A 317 -16.56 18.02 12.43
C GLY A 317 -16.47 17.14 11.20
N GLY A 318 -17.13 15.99 11.28
CA GLY A 318 -17.17 15.06 10.18
C GLY A 318 -18.43 14.22 10.19
N ALA A 319 -18.70 13.61 9.05
CA ALA A 319 -19.77 12.66 8.86
C ALA A 319 -19.24 11.48 8.04
N TYR A 320 -19.55 10.27 8.48
CA TYR A 320 -19.29 9.05 7.73
C TYR A 320 -20.57 8.24 7.64
N LEU A 321 -21.04 8.06 6.41
CA LEU A 321 -22.26 7.32 6.10
C LEU A 321 -21.88 6.18 5.18
N LEU A 322 -22.18 4.95 5.57
CA LEU A 322 -21.99 3.76 4.78
C LEU A 322 -23.31 3.02 4.69
N LYS A 323 -23.63 2.56 3.48
CA LYS A 323 -24.62 1.50 3.27
C LYS A 323 -23.97 0.41 2.46
N GLU A 324 -23.93 -0.79 3.00
CA GLU A 324 -23.34 -1.97 2.40
C GLU A 324 -24.39 -3.07 2.31
N LYS A 325 -24.36 -3.81 1.20
CA LYS A 325 -25.16 -5.00 0.97
C LYS A 325 -24.26 -6.10 0.48
N TYR A 326 -24.13 -7.15 1.28
CA TYR A 326 -23.35 -8.32 0.95
C TYR A 326 -24.26 -9.53 0.80
N SER A 327 -24.01 -10.35 -0.21
CA SER A 327 -24.63 -11.65 -0.38
C SER A 327 -23.56 -12.67 -0.76
N ASN A 328 -23.54 -13.83 -0.12
CA ASN A 328 -22.66 -14.94 -0.48
C ASN A 328 -23.48 -16.22 -0.62
N ASN A 329 -23.29 -16.93 -1.72
CA ASN A 329 -23.81 -18.28 -1.89
C ASN A 329 -22.63 -19.26 -1.85
N SER A 330 -22.61 -20.12 -0.83
CA SER A 330 -21.61 -21.15 -0.61
C SER A 330 -22.22 -22.52 -0.89
N VAL A 331 -21.58 -23.32 -1.74
CA VAL A 331 -22.05 -24.65 -2.13
C VAL A 331 -20.95 -25.68 -1.90
N THR A 332 -21.27 -26.76 -1.18
CA THR A 332 -20.37 -27.90 -0.93
C THR A 332 -21.13 -29.20 -1.17
N GLY A 333 -20.88 -29.86 -2.30
CA GLY A 333 -21.66 -31.03 -2.69
C GLY A 333 -23.15 -30.71 -2.86
N ALA A 334 -24.00 -31.30 -2.01
CA ALA A 334 -25.44 -31.02 -1.98
C ALA A 334 -25.83 -29.88 -1.01
N ASP A 335 -24.91 -29.45 -0.15
CA ASP A 335 -25.17 -28.40 0.83
C ASP A 335 -25.06 -27.02 0.22
N ASN A 336 -25.95 -26.13 0.64
CA ASN A 336 -26.06 -24.76 0.22
C ASN A 336 -26.24 -23.83 1.43
N LEU A 337 -25.36 -22.84 1.56
CA LEU A 337 -25.44 -21.78 2.55
C LEU A 337 -25.52 -20.43 1.83
N ILE A 338 -26.63 -19.73 2.01
CA ILE A 338 -26.83 -18.38 1.50
C ILE A 338 -26.75 -17.42 2.69
N TYR A 339 -25.78 -16.52 2.65
CA TYR A 339 -25.63 -15.45 3.62
C TYR A 339 -25.97 -14.11 2.99
N HIS A 340 -26.81 -13.32 3.67
CA HIS A 340 -27.11 -11.94 3.31
C HIS A 340 -26.82 -11.00 4.48
N ASN A 341 -26.30 -9.83 4.17
CA ASN A 341 -26.05 -8.75 5.12
C ASN A 341 -26.48 -7.39 4.51
N ASP A 342 -27.30 -6.60 5.21
CA ASP A 342 -27.59 -5.17 4.92
C ASP A 342 -27.10 -4.33 6.11
N LYS A 343 -25.91 -3.76 5.94
CA LYS A 343 -25.24 -2.93 6.95
C LYS A 343 -25.42 -1.45 6.65
N ARG A 344 -25.70 -0.67 7.70
CA ARG A 344 -25.77 0.79 7.67
C ARG A 344 -25.02 1.37 8.86
N LEU A 345 -23.97 2.14 8.55
CA LEU A 345 -23.19 2.84 9.56
C LEU A 345 -23.34 4.35 9.36
N GLN A 346 -23.65 5.06 10.44
CA GLN A 346 -23.75 6.51 10.47
C GLN A 346 -22.93 7.04 11.64
N SER A 347 -21.88 7.77 11.34
CA SER A 347 -21.01 8.39 12.33
C SER A 347 -20.98 9.89 12.10
N TYR A 348 -21.16 10.65 13.17
CA TYR A 348 -21.07 12.11 13.16
C TYR A 348 -20.16 12.55 14.28
N SER A 349 -19.37 13.60 14.05
CA SER A 349 -18.57 14.22 15.10
C SER A 349 -18.51 15.73 14.95
N VAL A 350 -18.38 16.40 16.10
CA VAL A 350 -18.08 17.83 16.19
C VAL A 350 -17.10 18.04 17.33
N GLY A 351 -16.12 18.88 17.12
CA GLY A 351 -15.09 19.15 18.12
C GLY A 351 -14.56 20.56 18.09
N LEU A 352 -13.96 20.91 19.22
CA LEU A 352 -13.33 22.19 19.51
C LEU A 352 -11.90 21.91 20.01
N HIS A 353 -10.91 22.53 19.38
CA HIS A 353 -9.53 22.53 19.84
C HIS A 353 -9.15 23.96 20.23
N LEU A 354 -8.86 24.16 21.52
CA LEU A 354 -8.31 25.40 22.04
C LEU A 354 -6.83 25.17 22.34
N ARG A 355 -5.96 26.06 21.88
CA ARG A 355 -4.54 26.05 22.23
C ARG A 355 -4.09 27.44 22.65
N LYS A 356 -3.41 27.51 23.79
CA LYS A 356 -2.87 28.73 24.37
C LYS A 356 -1.39 28.54 24.67
N GLY A 357 -0.55 29.29 23.98
CA GLY A 357 0.87 29.38 24.25
C GLY A 357 1.17 30.16 25.53
N PHE A 358 2.28 29.81 26.15
CA PHE A 358 2.89 30.55 27.24
C PHE A 358 4.41 30.47 27.12
N GLY A 359 5.12 31.45 27.67
CA GLY A 359 6.57 31.57 27.47
C GLY A 359 6.94 31.89 26.02
N ASN A 360 8.25 31.93 25.76
CA ASN A 360 8.83 32.26 24.44
C ASN A 360 9.49 31.05 23.76
N ASP A 361 9.34 29.86 24.33
CA ASP A 361 9.99 28.61 23.93
C ASP A 361 9.05 27.64 23.20
N GLY A 362 7.82 28.09 22.92
CA GLY A 362 6.80 27.28 22.26
C GLY A 362 6.00 26.39 23.21
N SER A 363 6.09 26.59 24.53
CA SER A 363 5.23 25.94 25.51
C SER A 363 3.75 26.31 25.32
N PHE A 364 2.85 25.38 25.61
CA PHE A 364 1.42 25.59 25.42
C PHE A 364 0.56 24.69 26.32
N VAL A 365 -0.65 25.15 26.59
CA VAL A 365 -1.75 24.35 27.12
C VAL A 365 -2.79 24.21 26.02
N GLN A 366 -3.43 23.05 25.93
CA GLN A 366 -4.50 22.81 24.99
C GLN A 366 -5.63 21.99 25.59
N LEU A 367 -6.80 22.17 25.00
CA LEU A 367 -8.02 21.43 25.33
C LEU A 367 -8.65 20.97 24.01
N LEU A 368 -8.83 19.68 23.85
CA LEU A 368 -9.64 19.12 22.77
C LEU A 368 -10.92 18.57 23.38
N ALA A 369 -12.07 19.07 22.94
CA ALA A 369 -13.38 18.57 23.32
C ALA A 369 -14.09 18.08 22.06
N GLU A 370 -14.64 16.88 22.09
CA GLU A 370 -15.28 16.26 20.94
C GLU A 370 -16.55 15.52 21.39
N TYR A 371 -17.63 15.71 20.63
CA TYR A 371 -18.82 14.88 20.69
C TYR A 371 -18.89 14.05 19.42
N SER A 372 -19.22 12.77 19.56
CA SER A 372 -19.46 11.88 18.44
C SER A 372 -20.68 11.00 18.67
N LYS A 373 -21.45 10.77 17.61
CA LYS A 373 -22.58 9.84 17.58
C LYS A 373 -22.33 8.78 16.53
N ASN A 374 -22.43 7.51 16.92
CA ASN A 374 -22.26 6.36 16.04
C ASN A 374 -23.51 5.50 16.08
N LYS A 375 -24.08 5.21 14.92
CA LYS A 375 -25.22 4.33 14.76
C LYS A 375 -24.87 3.23 13.76
N ASP A 376 -24.80 1.99 14.24
CA ASP A 376 -24.57 0.81 13.43
C ASP A 376 -25.85 -0.03 13.39
N ARG A 377 -26.27 -0.42 12.20
CA ARG A 377 -27.39 -1.31 11.98
C ARG A 377 -26.95 -2.40 11.03
N ASN A 378 -27.12 -3.64 11.45
CA ASN A 378 -26.74 -4.79 10.66
C ASN A 378 -27.87 -5.81 10.68
N ASN A 379 -28.37 -6.15 9.49
CA ASN A 379 -29.37 -7.20 9.32
C ASN A 379 -28.71 -8.35 8.60
N GLU A 380 -28.59 -9.48 9.28
CA GLU A 380 -27.97 -10.68 8.76
C GLU A 380 -29.02 -11.77 8.57
N ASN A 381 -28.87 -12.57 7.53
CA ASN A 381 -29.73 -13.72 7.30
C ASN A 381 -28.89 -14.87 6.75
N TYR A 382 -28.93 -15.99 7.45
CA TYR A 382 -28.32 -17.24 7.04
C TYR A 382 -29.42 -18.19 6.59
N ASP A 383 -29.32 -18.73 5.39
CA ASP A 383 -30.18 -19.81 4.92
C ASP A 383 -29.29 -21.02 4.63
N TYR A 384 -29.41 -22.06 5.45
CA TYR A 384 -28.71 -23.32 5.25
C TYR A 384 -29.71 -24.37 4.79
N ASN A 385 -29.60 -24.83 3.54
CA ASN A 385 -30.47 -25.85 2.97
C ASN A 385 -31.98 -25.58 3.15
N GLY A 386 -32.41 -24.31 3.09
CA GLY A 386 -33.80 -23.88 3.24
C GLY A 386 -34.21 -23.51 4.66
N TYR A 387 -33.31 -23.58 5.64
CA TYR A 387 -33.56 -23.17 7.02
C TYR A 387 -32.98 -21.77 7.26
N ALA A 388 -33.86 -20.79 7.43
CA ALA A 388 -33.49 -19.40 7.68
C ALA A 388 -33.23 -19.13 9.17
N ASP A 389 -32.12 -18.45 9.46
CA ASP A 389 -31.70 -17.94 10.76
C ASP A 389 -31.33 -16.44 10.62
N PRO A 390 -32.30 -15.53 10.85
CA PRO A 390 -32.07 -14.10 10.77
C PRO A 390 -31.53 -13.54 12.10
N ALA A 391 -30.54 -12.64 12.00
CA ALA A 391 -30.00 -11.88 13.12
C ALA A 391 -30.10 -10.37 12.87
N HIS A 392 -30.23 -9.60 13.94
CA HIS A 392 -30.34 -8.15 13.90
C HIS A 392 -29.48 -7.51 14.98
N GLU A 393 -28.70 -6.51 14.58
CA GLU A 393 -27.93 -5.63 15.47
C GLU A 393 -28.34 -4.17 15.19
N ASP A 394 -28.72 -3.43 16.24
CA ASP A 394 -28.88 -1.97 16.22
C ASP A 394 -28.10 -1.42 17.42
N ALA A 395 -27.03 -0.68 17.16
CA ALA A 395 -26.20 -0.05 18.16
C ALA A 395 -26.23 1.47 17.97
N ASP A 396 -26.63 2.20 19.02
CA ASP A 396 -26.68 3.67 19.03
C ASP A 396 -25.84 4.18 20.19
N MET A 397 -24.73 4.85 19.88
CA MET A 397 -23.72 5.26 20.85
C MET A 397 -23.39 6.75 20.72
N ASP A 398 -23.47 7.43 21.84
CA ASP A 398 -23.04 8.82 22.02
C ASP A 398 -21.79 8.85 22.91
N MET A 399 -20.78 9.60 22.48
CA MET A 399 -19.53 9.76 23.22
C MET A 399 -19.14 11.22 23.30
N VAL A 400 -18.77 11.67 24.50
CA VAL A 400 -18.10 12.95 24.72
C VAL A 400 -16.69 12.67 25.23
N SER A 401 -15.70 13.23 24.54
CA SER A 401 -14.29 13.13 24.92
C SER A 401 -13.73 14.50 25.21
N VAL A 402 -13.00 14.63 26.33
CA VAL A 402 -12.27 15.85 26.69
C VAL A 402 -10.83 15.50 27.01
N LYS A 403 -9.89 16.18 26.35
CA LYS A 403 -8.44 15.93 26.41
C LYS A 403 -7.68 17.21 26.76
N PRO A 404 -7.56 17.57 28.04
CA PRO A 404 -6.63 18.61 28.46
C PRO A 404 -5.19 18.09 28.33
N GLN A 405 -4.31 18.91 27.74
CA GLN A 405 -2.90 18.60 27.61
C GLN A 405 -2.05 19.85 27.84
N MET A 406 -0.91 19.68 28.48
CA MET A 406 0.10 20.71 28.70
C MET A 406 1.42 20.23 28.14
N TYR A 407 2.08 21.10 27.37
CA TYR A 407 3.43 20.95 26.91
C TYR A 407 4.27 22.09 27.45
N TRP A 408 5.29 21.77 28.23
CA TRP A 408 6.20 22.74 28.80
C TRP A 408 7.64 22.41 28.40
N GLN A 409 8.24 23.27 27.60
CA GLN A 409 9.67 23.26 27.36
C GLN A 409 10.36 23.95 28.53
N ILE A 410 11.17 23.23 29.31
CA ILE A 410 11.87 23.83 30.46
C ILE A 410 13.21 24.42 30.00
N ASN A 411 13.91 23.71 29.11
CA ASN A 411 15.11 24.19 28.43
C ASN A 411 15.34 23.39 27.13
N LYS A 412 16.47 23.54 26.45
CA LYS A 412 16.75 22.84 25.17
C LYS A 412 16.71 21.30 25.24
N ILE A 413 16.82 20.71 26.43
CA ILE A 413 16.97 19.25 26.63
C ILE A 413 15.81 18.68 27.44
N MET A 414 15.20 19.48 28.33
CA MET A 414 14.12 19.05 29.23
C MET A 414 12.77 19.57 28.76
N ARG A 415 11.82 18.64 28.66
CA ARG A 415 10.41 18.90 28.34
C ARG A 415 9.51 18.09 29.27
N LEU A 416 8.35 18.66 29.62
CA LEU A 416 7.29 18.00 30.35
C LEU A 416 6.03 17.99 29.48
N THR A 417 5.45 16.80 29.31
CA THR A 417 4.13 16.63 28.71
C THR A 417 3.22 15.99 29.75
N ALA A 418 2.08 16.61 30.02
CA ALA A 418 1.05 16.07 30.89
C ALA A 418 -0.30 16.13 30.17
N GLY A 419 -1.13 15.12 30.34
CA GLY A 419 -2.45 15.11 29.72
C GLY A 419 -3.36 14.09 30.38
N ALA A 420 -4.67 14.33 30.26
CA ALA A 420 -5.70 13.39 30.67
C ALA A 420 -6.67 13.15 29.52
N LEU A 421 -7.34 12.00 29.55
CA LEU A 421 -8.42 11.66 28.65
C LEU A 421 -9.64 11.31 29.50
N VAL A 422 -10.71 12.09 29.37
CA VAL A 422 -12.00 11.79 29.99
C VAL A 422 -12.98 11.44 28.89
N CYS A 423 -13.55 10.23 28.95
CA CYS A 423 -14.59 9.78 28.04
C CYS A 423 -15.88 9.51 28.84
N LEU A 424 -16.97 10.13 28.41
CA LEU A 424 -18.31 9.86 28.90
C LEU A 424 -19.09 9.17 27.79
N HIS A 425 -19.72 8.04 28.12
CA HIS A 425 -20.51 7.25 27.18
C HIS A 425 -21.99 7.35 27.56
N GLY A 426 -22.85 7.60 26.57
CA GLY A 426 -24.28 7.32 26.71
C GLY A 426 -24.50 5.81 26.79
N ARG A 427 -25.48 5.35 27.58
CA ARG A 427 -25.84 3.92 27.60
C ARG A 427 -26.27 3.51 26.19
N PRO A 428 -25.76 2.41 25.62
CA PRO A 428 -26.32 1.86 24.38
C PRO A 428 -27.77 1.48 24.64
N SER A 429 -28.68 1.85 23.74
CA SER A 429 -30.00 1.22 23.68
C SER A 429 -29.80 -0.18 23.12
N GLN A 430 -29.90 -1.20 23.98
CA GLN A 430 -30.01 -2.60 23.55
C GLN A 430 -31.44 -2.93 23.18
#